data_AF-A0A8S1BGF1-F1
#
_entry.id   AF-A0A8S1BGF1-F1
#
_cell.length_a   1.000
_cell.length_b   1.000
_cell.length_c   1.000
_cell.angle_alpha   90.00
_cell.angle_beta   90.00
_cell.angle_gamma   90.00
#
_symmetry.space_group_name_H-M   'P 1'
#
loop_
_entity.id
_entity.type
_entity.pdbx_description
1 polymer ?
#
loop_
_entity_poly.entity_id
_entity_poly.type
_entity_poly.pdbx_seq_one_letter_code
_entity_poly.pdbx_strand_id
1 'polypeptide(L)'
;MGSLSSSQPASAATWLFQRIETVLGLKLDANGIKEKQLMESFNMTCKLVTARIVEPWLQLDALYKLLPYQRTFEKNKEILRRFVKEIIKEKRKQIKDNIKIDTGDTKSMKSFLELHIESSGVDGRFSDEELLEESLVMLLAATDTSAVGLCFTICLLAKYPDVQEKVFQE
;
A
#
# COMPACT_ATOMS: atom_id res chain seq x y z
N MET A 1 -19.21 23.46 -28.93
CA MET A 1 -19.48 23.49 -27.48
C MET A 1 -19.27 22.09 -26.93
N GLY A 2 -18.01 21.74 -26.65
CA GLY A 2 -17.64 20.53 -25.92
C GLY A 2 -17.04 20.98 -24.61
N SER A 3 -17.73 20.69 -23.51
CA SER A 3 -17.35 21.10 -22.16
C SER A 3 -16.02 20.46 -21.77
N LEU A 4 -15.00 21.30 -21.63
CA LEU A 4 -13.80 21.03 -20.84
C LEU A 4 -14.23 20.76 -19.40
N SER A 5 -14.53 19.50 -19.07
CA SER A 5 -14.62 19.08 -17.68
C SER A 5 -13.21 19.01 -17.11
N SER A 6 -12.85 20.05 -16.36
CA SER A 6 -12.01 20.00 -15.16
C SER A 6 -11.04 18.81 -15.07
N SER A 7 -9.78 19.09 -15.39
CA SER A 7 -8.60 18.32 -15.02
C SER A 7 -8.66 17.81 -13.58
N GLN A 8 -9.02 16.53 -13.41
CA GLN A 8 -8.82 15.82 -12.14
C GLN A 8 -7.33 15.58 -11.89
N PRO A 9 -6.83 15.63 -10.65
CA PRO A 9 -5.52 15.08 -10.30
C PRO A 9 -5.63 13.54 -10.27
N ALA A 10 -5.80 12.91 -11.44
CA ALA A 10 -6.27 11.52 -11.58
C ALA A 10 -5.15 10.45 -11.64
N SER A 11 -3.86 10.81 -11.62
CA SER A 11 -2.79 9.81 -11.75
C SER A 11 -2.34 9.27 -10.39
N ALA A 12 -1.86 10.10 -9.47
CA ALA A 12 -1.24 9.63 -8.24
C ALA A 12 -2.20 8.87 -7.29
N ALA A 13 -3.42 9.37 -7.12
CA ALA A 13 -4.43 8.74 -6.25
C ALA A 13 -4.81 7.33 -6.75
N THR A 14 -5.09 7.21 -8.05
CA THR A 14 -5.45 5.95 -8.70
C THR A 14 -4.33 4.90 -8.59
N TRP A 15 -3.07 5.32 -8.75
CA TRP A 15 -1.93 4.43 -8.57
C TRP A 15 -1.78 3.92 -7.13
N LEU A 16 -2.04 4.77 -6.13
CA LEU A 16 -1.99 4.35 -4.72
C LEU A 16 -3.11 3.32 -4.42
N PHE A 17 -4.31 3.51 -4.98
CA PHE A 17 -5.44 2.59 -4.81
C PHE A 17 -5.20 1.23 -5.46
N GLN A 18 -4.66 1.19 -6.68
CA GLN A 18 -4.32 -0.06 -7.38
C GLN A 18 -3.39 -0.95 -6.56
N ARG A 19 -2.44 -0.35 -5.83
CA ARG A 19 -1.50 -1.10 -4.98
C ARG A 19 -2.21 -1.68 -3.77
N ILE A 20 -3.05 -0.90 -3.09
CA ILE A 20 -3.82 -1.42 -1.96
C ILE A 20 -4.74 -2.56 -2.41
N GLU A 21 -5.31 -2.46 -3.62
CA GLU A 21 -6.07 -3.56 -4.22
C GLU A 21 -5.20 -4.80 -4.46
N THR A 22 -3.98 -4.64 -4.97
CA THR A 22 -3.06 -5.76 -5.23
C THR A 22 -2.57 -6.42 -3.93
N VAL A 23 -2.30 -5.63 -2.89
CA VAL A 23 -1.79 -6.13 -1.60
C VAL A 23 -2.91 -6.75 -0.76
N LEU A 24 -4.01 -6.03 -0.58
CA LEU A 24 -5.08 -6.38 0.37
C LEU A 24 -6.31 -7.04 -0.31
N GLY A 25 -6.39 -7.02 -1.64
CA GLY A 25 -7.51 -7.61 -2.38
C GLY A 25 -8.80 -6.81 -2.27
N LEU A 26 -8.71 -5.49 -2.13
CA LEU A 26 -9.85 -4.60 -1.98
C LEU A 26 -9.96 -3.61 -3.13
N LYS A 27 -11.15 -3.54 -3.73
CA LYS A 27 -11.54 -2.42 -4.58
C LYS A 27 -11.85 -1.22 -3.69
N LEU A 28 -10.89 -0.31 -3.57
CA LEU A 28 -11.09 0.92 -2.83
C LEU A 28 -11.86 1.94 -3.66
N ASP A 29 -12.83 2.59 -3.04
CA ASP A 29 -13.48 3.76 -3.61
C ASP A 29 -12.65 5.01 -3.28
N ALA A 30 -12.25 5.75 -4.30
CA ALA A 30 -11.48 6.99 -4.17
C ALA A 30 -12.22 8.07 -3.35
N ASN A 31 -13.55 7.98 -3.25
CA ASN A 31 -14.38 8.91 -2.48
C ASN A 31 -14.66 8.45 -1.05
N GLY A 32 -14.13 7.29 -0.65
CA GLY A 32 -14.35 6.73 0.68
C GLY A 32 -13.62 7.51 1.78
N ILE A 33 -14.36 7.87 2.83
CA ILE A 33 -13.82 8.65 3.97
C ILE A 33 -12.71 7.88 4.71
N LYS A 34 -12.86 6.55 4.84
CA LYS A 34 -11.90 5.70 5.53
C LYS A 34 -10.60 5.55 4.73
N GLU A 35 -10.73 5.43 3.42
CA GLU A 35 -9.66 5.29 2.45
C GLU A 35 -8.82 6.56 2.40
N LYS A 36 -9.48 7.73 2.36
CA LYS A 36 -8.78 9.01 2.46
C LYS A 36 -8.02 9.14 3.79
N GLN A 37 -8.64 8.77 4.90
CA GLN A 37 -8.01 8.81 6.22
C GLN A 37 -6.81 7.85 6.32
N LEU A 38 -6.92 6.66 5.72
CA LEU A 38 -5.81 5.71 5.60
C LEU A 38 -4.65 6.36 4.85
N MET A 39 -4.93 6.97 3.70
CA MET A 39 -3.91 7.59 2.85
C MET A 39 -3.20 8.75 3.55
N GLU A 40 -3.94 9.62 4.25
CA GLU A 40 -3.36 10.71 5.04
C GLU A 40 -2.48 10.16 6.17
N SER A 41 -2.94 9.12 6.86
CA SER A 41 -2.19 8.49 7.95
C SER A 41 -0.91 7.80 7.45
N PHE A 42 -0.98 7.15 6.29
CA PHE A 42 0.16 6.51 5.64
C PHE A 42 1.23 7.54 5.24
N ASN A 43 0.82 8.60 4.54
CA ASN A 43 1.73 9.67 4.12
C ASN A 43 2.37 10.36 5.33
N MET A 44 1.62 10.59 6.41
CA MET A 44 2.17 11.18 7.62
C MET A 44 3.18 10.25 8.28
N THR A 45 2.90 8.95 8.32
CA THR A 45 3.83 7.94 8.85
C THR A 45 5.14 7.92 8.06
N CYS A 46 5.08 7.89 6.73
CA CYS A 46 6.25 7.91 5.86
C CYS A 46 7.08 9.19 6.04
N LYS A 47 6.42 10.35 6.14
CA LYS A 47 7.10 11.64 6.41
C LYS A 47 7.84 11.62 7.74
N LEU A 48 7.20 11.13 8.82
CA LEU A 48 7.82 11.07 10.15
C LEU A 48 9.00 10.10 10.20
N VAL A 49 8.87 8.94 9.55
CA VAL A 49 9.96 7.96 9.44
C VAL A 49 11.11 8.53 8.63
N THR A 50 10.83 9.16 7.49
CA THR A 50 11.83 9.79 6.64
C THR A 50 12.56 10.91 7.37
N ALA A 51 11.83 11.82 8.03
CA ALA A 51 12.41 12.88 8.86
C ALA A 51 13.34 12.29 9.91
N ARG A 52 12.90 11.24 10.62
CA ARG A 52 13.75 10.57 11.60
C ARG A 52 15.03 9.99 10.98
N ILE A 53 14.95 9.37 9.81
CA ILE A 53 16.11 8.80 9.10
C ILE A 53 17.11 9.88 8.66
N VAL A 54 16.63 10.98 8.07
CA VAL A 54 17.49 11.99 7.44
C VAL A 54 17.95 13.10 8.39
N GLU A 55 17.27 13.29 9.52
CA GLU A 55 17.58 14.34 10.51
C GLU A 55 18.31 13.75 11.73
N PRO A 56 19.64 13.94 11.85
CA PRO A 56 20.43 13.29 12.91
C PRO A 56 19.99 13.65 14.33
N TRP A 57 19.41 14.83 14.55
CA TRP A 57 18.91 15.25 15.87
C TRP A 57 17.65 14.49 16.32
N LEU A 58 16.89 13.89 15.40
CA LEU A 58 15.72 13.06 15.72
C LEU A 58 16.08 11.60 16.02
N GLN A 59 17.33 11.18 15.83
CA GLN A 59 17.79 9.82 16.09
C GLN A 59 17.85 9.50 17.59
N LEU A 60 18.06 10.51 18.45
CA LEU A 60 18.08 10.34 19.90
C LEU A 60 16.66 10.10 20.45
N ASP A 61 16.41 8.87 20.89
CA ASP A 61 15.10 8.42 21.41
C ASP A 61 14.54 9.33 22.51
N ALA A 62 15.38 9.79 23.44
CA ALA A 62 14.93 10.65 24.52
C ALA A 62 14.35 11.98 23.99
N LEU A 63 15.04 12.61 23.03
CA LEU A 63 14.57 13.85 22.39
C LEU A 63 13.32 13.59 21.54
N TYR A 64 13.32 12.50 20.77
CA TYR A 64 12.19 12.13 19.94
C TYR A 64 10.91 11.87 20.74
N LYS A 65 11.03 11.24 21.92
CA LYS A 65 9.92 10.96 22.84
C LYS A 65 9.35 12.22 23.50
N LEU A 66 10.16 13.26 23.67
CA LEU A 66 9.72 14.56 24.20
C LEU A 66 8.98 15.39 23.14
N LEU A 67 9.28 15.16 21.86
CA LEU A 67 8.67 15.86 20.75
C LEU A 67 7.26 15.30 20.43
N PRO A 68 6.36 16.12 19.87
CA PRO A 68 5.03 15.67 19.45
C PRO A 68 5.06 14.67 18.27
N TYR A 69 6.22 14.47 17.65
CA TYR A 69 6.42 13.53 16.54
C TYR A 69 6.05 12.10 16.91
N GLN A 70 6.47 11.61 18.08
CA GLN A 70 6.16 10.25 18.51
C GLN A 70 4.65 10.05 18.67
N ARG A 71 3.95 10.99 19.31
CA ARG A 71 2.49 10.90 19.50
C ARG A 71 1.75 10.88 18.17
N THR A 72 2.19 11.70 17.23
CA THR A 72 1.63 11.74 15.87
C THR A 72 1.90 10.44 15.14
N PHE A 73 3.11 9.88 15.24
CA PHE A 73 3.47 8.59 14.64
C PHE A 73 2.58 7.46 15.17
N GLU A 74 2.48 7.33 16.51
CA GLU A 74 1.68 6.29 17.15
C GLU A 74 0.19 6.38 16.78
N LYS A 75 -0.37 7.60 16.72
CA LYS A 75 -1.75 7.82 16.29
C LYS A 75 -1.99 7.33 14.86
N ASN A 76 -1.11 7.69 13.92
CA ASN A 76 -1.26 7.29 12.52
C ASN A 76 -1.02 5.80 12.33
N LYS A 77 -0.02 5.23 13.02
CA LYS A 77 0.25 3.79 13.05
C LYS A 77 -0.97 3.00 13.48
N GLU A 78 -1.67 3.43 14.52
CA GLU A 78 -2.87 2.75 15.01
C GLU A 78 -4.04 2.80 14.02
N ILE A 79 -4.19 3.91 13.28
CA ILE A 79 -5.19 4.00 12.20
C ILE A 79 -4.89 2.98 11.10
N LEU A 80 -3.63 2.92 10.64
CA LEU A 80 -3.19 1.95 9.62
C LEU A 80 -3.42 0.51 10.09
N ARG A 81 -2.99 0.20 11.32
CA ARG A 81 -3.16 -1.13 11.91
C ARG A 81 -4.62 -1.53 11.96
N ARG A 82 -5.49 -0.66 12.49
CA ARG A 82 -6.93 -0.94 12.61
C ARG A 82 -7.54 -1.28 11.27
N PHE A 83 -7.25 -0.47 10.25
CA PHE A 83 -7.76 -0.69 8.89
C PHE A 83 -7.32 -2.06 8.35
N VAL A 84 -6.03 -2.38 8.40
CA VAL A 84 -5.53 -3.67 7.90
C VAL A 84 -6.09 -4.84 8.72
N LYS A 85 -6.25 -4.71 10.05
CA LYS A 85 -6.89 -5.76 10.88
C LYS A 85 -8.34 -6.03 10.47
N GLU A 86 -9.12 -5.00 10.17
CA GLU A 86 -10.50 -5.17 9.70
C GLU A 86 -10.53 -6.02 8.42
N ILE A 87 -9.58 -5.78 7.52
CA ILE A 87 -9.49 -6.46 6.23
C ILE A 87 -9.04 -7.90 6.37
N ILE A 88 -8.03 -8.16 7.20
CA ILE A 88 -7.55 -9.53 7.49
C ILE A 88 -8.71 -10.38 8.03
N LYS A 89 -9.50 -9.83 8.96
CA LYS A 89 -10.67 -10.53 9.52
C LYS A 89 -11.72 -10.83 8.45
N GLU A 90 -12.03 -9.86 7.61
CA GLU A 90 -12.99 -10.02 6.53
C GLU A 90 -12.52 -11.07 5.50
N LYS A 91 -11.25 -11.00 5.07
CA LYS A 91 -10.66 -11.97 4.13
C LYS A 91 -10.59 -13.38 4.71
N ARG A 92 -10.20 -13.55 5.97
CA ARG A 92 -10.22 -14.87 6.63
C ARG A 92 -11.63 -15.45 6.69
N LYS A 93 -12.65 -14.63 6.93
CA LYS A 93 -14.05 -15.07 6.93
C LYS A 93 -14.47 -15.51 5.53
N GLN A 94 -14.21 -14.70 4.50
CA GLN A 94 -14.50 -15.02 3.10
C GLN A 94 -13.82 -16.33 2.65
N ILE A 95 -12.55 -16.53 3.00
CA ILE A 95 -11.83 -17.78 2.66
C ILE A 95 -12.46 -18.98 3.38
N LYS A 96 -12.78 -18.88 4.68
CA LYS A 96 -13.46 -19.96 5.42
C LYS A 96 -14.83 -20.30 4.86
N ASP A 97 -15.58 -19.30 4.39
CA ASP A 97 -16.91 -19.48 3.83
C ASP A 97 -16.84 -20.02 2.38
N ASN A 98 -15.86 -19.60 1.58
CA ASN A 98 -15.62 -20.12 0.22
C ASN A 98 -15.08 -21.56 0.21
N ILE A 99 -14.26 -21.96 1.19
CA ILE A 99 -13.83 -23.37 1.37
C ILE A 99 -15.04 -24.31 1.57
N LYS A 100 -16.19 -23.80 2.05
CA LYS A 100 -17.41 -24.60 2.19
C LYS A 100 -18.22 -24.73 0.89
N ILE A 101 -17.91 -23.95 -0.15
CA ILE A 101 -18.79 -23.78 -1.32
C ILE A 101 -18.16 -24.27 -2.64
N ASP A 102 -16.83 -24.28 -2.82
CA ASP A 102 -16.28 -24.51 -4.18
C ASP A 102 -15.34 -25.72 -4.34
N THR A 103 -15.91 -26.78 -4.92
CA THR A 103 -15.28 -27.78 -5.80
C THR A 103 -15.25 -27.20 -7.21
N GLY A 104 -14.26 -26.37 -7.56
CA GLY A 104 -14.28 -25.73 -8.87
C GLY A 104 -13.15 -24.73 -9.10
N ASP A 105 -12.20 -25.14 -9.91
CA ASP A 105 -11.03 -24.38 -10.33
C ASP A 105 -11.44 -23.10 -11.10
N THR A 106 -11.54 -21.96 -10.42
CA THR A 106 -11.51 -20.63 -11.04
C THR A 106 -10.29 -19.86 -10.51
N LYS A 107 -9.23 -19.87 -11.29
CA LYS A 107 -7.96 -19.20 -11.02
C LYS A 107 -8.11 -17.67 -11.16
N SER A 108 -8.82 -17.05 -10.22
CA SER A 108 -8.86 -15.59 -10.09
C SER A 108 -7.52 -15.06 -9.58
N MET A 109 -7.15 -13.84 -9.97
CA MET A 109 -5.92 -13.19 -9.48
C MET A 109 -6.04 -12.96 -7.98
N LYS A 110 -5.25 -13.69 -7.19
CA LYS A 110 -5.24 -13.57 -5.73
C LYS A 110 -4.37 -12.41 -5.29
N SER A 111 -4.84 -11.66 -4.31
CA SER A 111 -4.03 -10.64 -3.64
C SER A 111 -2.92 -11.28 -2.81
N PHE A 112 -1.88 -10.51 -2.49
CA PHE A 112 -0.82 -10.98 -1.61
C PHE A 112 -1.36 -11.49 -0.28
N LEU A 113 -2.29 -10.74 0.33
CA LEU A 113 -2.88 -11.13 1.62
C LEU A 113 -3.64 -12.47 1.50
N GLU A 114 -4.39 -12.69 0.42
CA GLU A 114 -5.08 -13.97 0.18
C GLU A 114 -4.09 -15.11 0.00
N LEU A 115 -3.05 -14.93 -0.81
CA LEU A 115 -1.99 -15.92 -0.98
C LEU A 115 -1.34 -16.27 0.36
N HIS A 116 -1.08 -15.27 1.21
CA HIS A 116 -0.45 -15.49 2.49
C HIS A 116 -1.35 -16.24 3.49
N ILE A 117 -2.66 -15.91 3.50
CA ILE A 117 -3.64 -16.62 4.32
C ILE A 117 -3.80 -18.07 3.84
N GLU A 118 -3.79 -18.31 2.53
CA GLU A 118 -3.95 -19.66 1.96
C GLU A 118 -2.69 -20.53 2.09
N SER A 119 -1.50 -19.94 1.96
CA SER A 119 -0.22 -20.66 2.11
C SER A 119 0.02 -21.13 3.54
N SER A 120 -0.77 -20.65 4.51
CA SER A 120 -0.69 -20.97 5.94
C SER A 120 -1.17 -22.39 6.34
N GLY A 121 -1.16 -23.36 5.41
CA GLY A 121 -1.72 -24.71 5.58
C GLY A 121 -0.79 -25.78 6.17
N VAL A 122 -1.36 -26.59 7.07
CA VAL A 122 -0.88 -27.76 7.85
C VAL A 122 0.10 -27.50 9.01
N ASP A 123 1.23 -26.80 8.87
CA ASP A 123 2.24 -26.78 9.96
C ASP A 123 2.76 -25.39 10.42
N GLY A 124 2.21 -24.29 9.90
CA GLY A 124 2.66 -22.94 10.29
C GLY A 124 1.63 -21.85 9.97
N ARG A 125 0.68 -21.61 10.88
CA ARG A 125 -0.31 -20.55 10.70
C ARG A 125 0.31 -19.19 11.02
N PHE A 126 0.41 -18.30 10.02
CA PHE A 126 0.67 -16.89 10.32
C PHE A 126 -0.42 -16.36 11.24
N SER A 127 0.01 -15.74 12.33
CA SER A 127 -0.86 -15.01 13.23
C SER A 127 -1.45 -13.78 12.54
N ASP A 128 -2.58 -13.27 13.03
CA ASP A 128 -3.16 -12.03 12.49
C ASP A 128 -2.22 -10.83 12.65
N GLU A 129 -1.30 -10.90 13.61
CA GLU A 129 -0.31 -9.87 13.84
C GLU A 129 0.82 -9.93 12.81
N GLU A 130 1.34 -11.12 12.49
CA GLU A 130 2.35 -11.29 11.44
C GLU A 130 1.80 -10.88 10.06
N LEU A 131 0.59 -11.34 9.72
CA LEU A 131 -0.07 -10.95 8.46
C LEU A 131 -0.24 -9.43 8.35
N LEU A 132 -0.55 -8.78 9.48
CA LEU A 132 -0.68 -7.33 9.54
C LEU A 132 0.66 -6.64 9.32
N GLU A 133 1.71 -7.07 10.03
CA GLU A 133 3.03 -6.45 9.94
C GLU A 133 3.60 -6.60 8.52
N GLU A 134 3.51 -7.78 7.93
CA GLU A 134 3.98 -8.04 6.57
C GLU A 134 3.15 -7.29 5.52
N SER A 135 1.82 -7.22 5.69
CA SER A 135 0.97 -6.43 4.80
C SER A 135 1.32 -4.94 4.84
N LEU A 136 1.59 -4.38 6.02
CA LEU A 136 2.01 -2.99 6.17
C LEU A 136 3.39 -2.74 5.55
N VAL A 137 4.34 -3.65 5.74
CA VAL A 137 5.67 -3.59 5.11
C VAL A 137 5.54 -3.63 3.59
N MET A 138 4.68 -4.51 3.05
CA MET A 138 4.54 -4.65 1.61
C MET A 138 3.84 -3.45 0.98
N LEU A 139 2.83 -2.86 1.64
CA LEU A 139 2.25 -1.57 1.26
C LEU A 139 3.29 -0.44 1.26
N LEU A 140 4.18 -0.41 2.25
CA LEU A 140 5.28 0.55 2.32
C LEU A 140 6.25 0.40 1.14
N ALA A 141 6.75 -0.83 0.94
CA ALA A 141 7.72 -1.13 -0.10
C ALA A 141 7.21 -0.82 -1.51
N ALA A 142 5.95 -1.16 -1.78
CA ALA A 142 5.31 -0.93 -3.08
C ALA A 142 5.04 0.55 -3.39
N THR A 143 5.11 1.45 -2.40
CA THR A 143 4.63 2.82 -2.58
C THR A 143 5.62 3.72 -3.31
N ASP A 144 6.81 3.94 -2.74
CA ASP A 144 7.71 4.99 -3.23
C ASP A 144 8.78 4.44 -4.19
N THR A 145 9.19 3.19 -4.04
CA THR A 145 10.32 2.61 -4.81
C THR A 145 10.01 2.51 -6.31
N SER A 146 8.87 1.92 -6.67
CA SER A 146 8.44 1.76 -8.07
C SER A 146 8.09 3.10 -8.73
N ALA A 147 7.51 4.03 -7.97
CA ALA A 147 7.16 5.37 -8.48
C ALA A 147 8.42 6.18 -8.81
N VAL A 148 9.42 6.15 -7.93
CA VAL A 148 10.72 6.77 -8.17
C VAL A 148 11.42 6.10 -9.35
N GLY A 149 11.44 4.76 -9.40
CA GLY A 149 12.00 4.02 -10.52
C GLY A 149 11.38 4.41 -11.86
N LEU A 150 10.04 4.44 -11.96
CA LEU A 150 9.33 4.86 -13.15
C LEU A 150 9.64 6.32 -13.54
N CYS A 151 9.70 7.22 -12.57
CA CYS A 151 10.07 8.61 -12.80
C CYS A 151 11.46 8.73 -13.42
N PHE A 152 12.46 8.04 -12.85
CA PHE A 152 13.81 8.01 -13.41
C PHE A 152 13.84 7.38 -14.81
N THR A 153 13.11 6.29 -15.03
CA THR A 153 13.00 5.65 -16.35
C THR A 153 12.45 6.63 -17.39
N ILE A 154 11.34 7.32 -17.10
CA ILE A 154 10.75 8.31 -18.01
C ILE A 154 11.73 9.46 -18.27
N CYS A 155 12.40 9.98 -17.23
CA CYS A 155 13.40 11.03 -17.39
C CYS A 155 14.58 10.59 -18.26
N LEU A 156 15.03 9.33 -18.13
CA LEU A 156 16.10 8.78 -18.95
C LEU A 156 15.66 8.57 -20.41
N LEU A 157 14.46 8.05 -20.64
CA LEU A 157 13.91 7.89 -21.99
C LEU A 157 13.79 9.25 -22.70
N ALA A 158 13.26 10.27 -22.01
CA ALA A 158 13.17 11.63 -22.56
C ALA A 158 14.53 12.25 -22.90
N LYS A 159 15.61 11.79 -22.24
CA LYS A 159 16.98 12.25 -22.48
C LYS A 159 17.67 11.51 -23.64
N TYR A 160 17.28 10.27 -23.92
CA TYR A 160 17.90 9.41 -24.94
C TYR A 160 16.86 8.95 -25.98
N PRO A 161 16.58 9.79 -27.00
CA PRO A 161 15.53 9.52 -28.00
C PRO A 161 15.76 8.24 -28.80
N ASP A 162 17.01 7.85 -29.03
CA ASP A 162 17.39 6.62 -29.72
C ASP A 162 17.01 5.35 -28.93
N VAL A 163 17.08 5.41 -27.60
CA VAL A 163 16.61 4.35 -26.71
C VAL A 163 15.09 4.39 -26.61
N GLN A 164 14.50 5.58 -26.50
CA GLN A 164 13.04 5.76 -26.47
C GLN A 164 12.37 5.19 -27.72
N GLU A 165 12.93 5.44 -28.91
CA GLU A 165 12.39 4.93 -30.18
C GLU A 165 12.42 3.39 -30.23
N LYS A 166 13.49 2.77 -29.72
CA LYS A 166 13.56 1.30 -29.64
C LYS A 166 12.46 0.73 -28.75
N VAL A 167 12.28 1.30 -27.55
CA VAL A 167 11.22 0.87 -26.62
C VAL A 167 9.83 1.11 -27.20
N PHE A 168 9.65 2.14 -28.02
CA PHE A 168 8.38 2.41 -28.70
C PHE A 168 8.07 1.40 -29.82
N GLN A 169 9.10 0.81 -30.43
CA GLN A 169 8.97 -0.18 -31.51
C GLN A 169 8.86 -1.63 -31.01
N GLU A 170 9.07 -1.90 -29.72
CA GLU A 170 8.81 -3.20 -29.07
C GLU A 170 7.31 -3.50 -28.95
#